data_AF-A0A1I8PHR3-F1
#
_entry.id   AF-A0A1I8PHR3-F1
#
_cell.length_a   1.000
_cell.length_b   1.000
_cell.length_c   1.000
_cell.angle_alpha   90.00
_cell.angle_beta   90.00
_cell.angle_gamma   90.00
#
_symmetry.space_group_name_H-M   'P 1'
#
loop_
_entity.id
_entity.type
_entity.pdbx_description
1 polymer ?
#
loop_
_entity_poly.entity_id
_entity_poly.type
_entity_poly.pdbx_seq_one_letter_code
_entity_poly.pdbx_strand_id
1 'polypeptide(L)'
;MLKVYSRILQQSSRRSLTLSARRLNEITNENEPRESAVLKKIREEQMRDKAALKWRKTNEESGDIDTKLKYFANNEQTSDFILLMQKPLELNPKKWKDMWDKRKEKNERHMQKFMSERHEILGPDLATAHFILHRGGSIKFVNAQQWTRSNEDGDVKLPSRYDAKFKLEGIRCDNMRLFYEGLENIRWLEHLKFASFHNVPTFDDWCLDRFSGSQCDKLEVLDISGTNCTARSLSCLYRLSNLKLLIVNDPKETLEYELTCAMLEEALPKLKIVNSLSVHNLQ
;
A
#
# COMPACT_ATOMS: atom_id res chain seq x y z
N MET A 1 53.80 26.90 -48.92
CA MET A 1 52.33 26.81 -48.76
C MET A 1 51.73 25.83 -49.78
N LEU A 2 51.75 24.51 -49.56
CA LEU A 2 51.03 23.52 -50.40
C LEU A 2 50.95 22.11 -49.77
N LYS A 3 51.13 21.97 -48.46
CA LYS A 3 51.04 20.67 -47.75
C LYS A 3 49.99 20.62 -46.63
N VAL A 4 49.21 21.68 -46.45
CA VAL A 4 48.18 21.76 -45.38
C VAL A 4 46.76 21.51 -45.92
N TYR A 5 46.53 21.63 -47.23
CA TYR A 5 45.19 21.53 -47.83
C TYR A 5 44.69 20.11 -48.16
N SER A 6 45.53 19.07 -48.11
CA SER A 6 45.11 17.71 -48.48
C SER A 6 44.48 16.90 -47.33
N ARG A 7 44.56 17.36 -46.08
CA ARG A 7 44.00 16.63 -44.92
C ARG A 7 42.54 16.95 -44.60
N ILE A 8 41.98 18.03 -45.14
CA ILE A 8 40.61 18.48 -44.82
C ILE A 8 39.56 17.79 -45.71
N LEU A 9 39.92 17.34 -46.92
CA LEU A 9 38.98 16.73 -47.86
C LEU A 9 38.73 15.22 -47.65
N GLN A 10 39.54 14.51 -46.85
CA GLN A 10 39.31 13.08 -46.58
C GLN A 10 38.42 12.80 -45.34
N GLN A 11 38.12 13.79 -44.51
CA GLN A 11 37.26 13.60 -43.32
C GLN A 11 35.76 13.86 -43.55
N SER A 12 35.37 14.42 -44.69
CA SER A 12 33.96 14.81 -44.93
C SER A 12 33.07 13.69 -45.51
N SER A 13 33.62 12.57 -46.00
CA SER A 13 32.83 11.54 -46.70
C SER A 13 32.35 10.37 -45.80
N ARG A 14 32.75 10.30 -44.53
CA ARG A 14 32.41 9.16 -43.64
C ARG A 14 31.28 9.40 -42.63
N ARG A 15 30.52 10.50 -42.73
CA ARG A 15 29.44 10.83 -41.76
C ARG A 15 28.01 10.72 -42.29
N SER A 16 27.78 10.24 -43.51
CA SER A 16 26.42 10.09 -44.07
C SER A 16 25.85 8.67 -44.06
N LEU A 17 26.62 7.64 -43.68
CA LEU A 17 26.18 6.23 -43.71
C LEU A 17 25.68 5.69 -42.36
N THR A 18 25.82 6.45 -41.27
CA THR A 18 25.41 6.00 -39.93
C THR A 18 23.95 6.33 -39.59
N LEU A 19 23.36 7.34 -40.24
CA LEU A 19 21.97 7.75 -39.97
C LEU A 19 20.95 6.81 -40.65
N SER A 20 21.24 6.38 -41.88
CA SER A 20 20.42 5.45 -42.66
C SER A 20 20.44 4.04 -42.09
N ALA A 21 21.58 3.58 -41.55
CA ALA A 21 21.68 2.30 -40.85
C ALA A 21 20.86 2.27 -39.55
N ARG A 22 20.80 3.39 -38.81
CA ARG A 22 19.92 3.51 -37.63
C ARG A 22 18.43 3.48 -38.02
N ARG A 23 18.06 4.16 -39.09
CA ARG A 23 16.67 4.18 -39.59
C ARG A 23 16.20 2.81 -40.10
N LEU A 24 17.07 2.03 -40.74
CA LEU A 24 16.79 0.65 -41.15
C LEU A 24 16.70 -0.34 -39.97
N ASN A 25 17.50 -0.13 -38.92
CA ASN A 25 17.40 -0.91 -37.67
C ASN A 25 16.14 -0.58 -36.84
N GLU A 26 15.59 0.63 -36.97
CA GLU A 26 14.30 0.98 -36.35
C GLU A 26 13.12 0.32 -37.09
N ILE A 27 13.16 0.27 -38.43
CA ILE A 27 12.09 -0.34 -39.25
C ILE A 27 12.06 -1.87 -39.13
N THR A 28 13.19 -2.52 -38.84
CA THR A 28 13.26 -3.98 -38.64
C THR A 28 12.83 -4.42 -37.23
N ASN A 29 12.76 -3.49 -36.28
CA ASN A 29 12.35 -3.76 -34.89
C ASN A 29 10.85 -3.53 -34.62
N GLU A 30 10.05 -3.14 -35.62
CA GLU A 30 8.61 -2.92 -35.43
C GLU A 30 7.80 -4.22 -35.26
N ASN A 31 8.40 -5.39 -35.52
CA ASN A 31 7.74 -6.70 -35.40
C ASN A 31 7.99 -7.43 -34.06
N GLU A 32 8.80 -6.88 -33.14
CA GLU A 32 8.85 -7.41 -31.77
C GLU A 32 7.86 -6.65 -30.88
N PRO A 33 6.99 -7.34 -30.12
CA PRO A 33 6.14 -6.67 -29.15
C PRO A 33 7.05 -5.89 -28.19
N ARG A 34 6.76 -4.59 -27.98
CA ARG A 34 7.50 -3.73 -27.05
C ARG A 34 7.33 -4.25 -25.62
N GLU A 35 8.08 -5.28 -25.26
CA GLU A 35 8.06 -5.86 -23.92
C GLU A 35 8.66 -4.86 -22.93
N SER A 36 7.96 -4.65 -21.82
CA SER A 36 8.43 -3.76 -20.76
C SER A 36 9.77 -4.26 -20.20
N ALA A 37 10.66 -3.34 -19.84
CA ALA A 37 11.98 -3.69 -19.28
C ALA A 37 11.88 -4.59 -18.03
N VAL A 38 10.75 -4.53 -17.31
CA VAL A 38 10.44 -5.38 -16.16
C VAL A 38 10.21 -6.83 -16.59
N LEU A 39 9.47 -7.07 -17.67
CA LEU A 39 9.21 -8.41 -18.18
C LEU A 39 10.49 -9.11 -18.65
N LYS A 40 11.40 -8.36 -19.28
CA LYS A 40 12.73 -8.88 -19.67
C LYS A 40 13.53 -9.35 -18.46
N LYS A 41 13.57 -8.53 -17.39
CA LYS A 41 14.23 -8.90 -16.13
C LYS A 41 13.61 -10.14 -15.48
N ILE A 42 12.28 -10.23 -15.43
CA ILE A 42 11.57 -11.39 -14.87
C ILE A 42 11.90 -12.65 -15.68
N ARG A 43 11.88 -12.57 -17.02
CA ARG A 43 12.19 -13.71 -17.88
C ARG A 43 13.65 -14.15 -17.72
N GLU A 44 14.58 -13.21 -17.62
CA GLU A 44 15.99 -13.51 -17.30
C GLU A 44 16.16 -14.20 -15.95
N GLU A 45 15.47 -13.72 -14.91
CA GLU A 45 15.47 -14.34 -13.57
C GLU A 45 14.90 -15.76 -13.64
N GLN A 46 13.76 -15.96 -14.30
CA GLN A 46 13.16 -17.28 -14.51
C GLN A 46 14.08 -18.22 -15.29
N MET A 47 14.82 -17.74 -16.29
CA MET A 47 15.79 -18.54 -17.03
C MET A 47 16.96 -18.98 -16.13
N ARG A 48 17.43 -18.11 -15.22
CA ARG A 48 18.45 -18.46 -14.23
C ARG A 48 17.93 -19.50 -13.23
N ASP A 49 16.72 -19.30 -12.73
CA ASP A 49 16.07 -20.23 -11.81
C ASP A 49 15.88 -21.61 -12.46
N LYS A 50 15.38 -21.66 -13.70
CA LYS A 50 15.28 -22.89 -14.50
C LYS A 50 16.65 -23.55 -14.68
N ALA A 51 17.69 -22.78 -14.95
CA ALA A 51 19.05 -23.30 -15.09
C ALA A 51 19.62 -23.85 -13.76
N ALA A 52 19.26 -23.27 -12.62
CA ALA A 52 19.62 -23.78 -11.29
C ALA A 52 18.83 -25.04 -10.92
N LEU A 53 17.61 -25.19 -11.46
CA LEU A 53 16.68 -26.29 -11.19
C LEU A 53 16.77 -27.45 -12.19
N LYS A 54 17.84 -27.55 -12.98
CA LYS A 54 18.04 -28.62 -13.98
C LYS A 54 17.93 -30.05 -13.43
N TRP A 55 18.09 -30.24 -12.12
CA TRP A 55 17.93 -31.53 -11.46
C TRP A 55 16.46 -31.95 -11.31
N ARG A 56 15.50 -31.04 -11.54
CA ARG A 56 14.07 -31.34 -11.62
C ARG A 56 13.70 -31.61 -13.07
N LYS A 57 13.04 -32.75 -13.32
CA LYS A 57 12.42 -33.01 -14.61
C LYS A 57 11.24 -32.05 -14.78
N THR A 58 11.29 -31.16 -15.76
CA THR A 58 10.10 -30.45 -16.22
C THR A 58 9.23 -31.44 -16.99
N ASN A 59 7.92 -31.35 -16.87
CA ASN A 59 6.98 -32.23 -17.57
C ASN A 59 7.02 -32.07 -19.11
N GLU A 60 7.91 -31.23 -19.65
CA GLU A 60 8.07 -30.94 -21.07
C GLU A 60 8.71 -32.12 -21.85
N GLU A 61 9.48 -33.00 -21.19
CA GLU A 61 10.17 -34.13 -21.85
C GLU A 61 9.40 -35.45 -21.78
N SER A 62 8.42 -35.57 -20.88
CA SER A 62 7.50 -36.69 -20.86
C SER A 62 6.35 -36.41 -21.81
N GLY A 63 6.46 -36.91 -23.05
CA GLY A 63 5.40 -36.80 -24.07
C GLY A 63 4.02 -37.02 -23.44
N ASP A 64 3.12 -36.07 -23.73
CA ASP A 64 1.75 -35.91 -23.21
C ASP A 64 1.23 -37.08 -22.37
N ILE A 65 1.64 -37.15 -21.11
CA ILE A 65 0.90 -37.94 -20.14
C ILE A 65 -0.25 -37.05 -19.68
N ASP A 66 -1.38 -37.16 -20.39
CA ASP A 66 -2.69 -36.62 -19.99
C ASP A 66 -3.17 -37.31 -18.72
N THR A 67 -2.47 -37.06 -17.62
CA THR A 67 -2.91 -37.43 -16.29
C THR A 67 -4.13 -36.59 -15.96
N LYS A 68 -5.20 -37.21 -15.45
CA LYS A 68 -6.43 -36.52 -14.99
C LYS A 68 -6.15 -35.40 -13.98
N LEU A 69 -4.94 -35.38 -13.39
CA LEU A 69 -4.45 -34.33 -12.50
C LEU A 69 -4.08 -33.01 -13.21
N LYS A 70 -3.81 -33.03 -14.52
CA LYS A 70 -3.54 -31.84 -15.35
C LYS A 70 -4.72 -30.86 -15.35
N TYR A 71 -5.95 -31.36 -15.24
CA TYR A 71 -7.15 -30.53 -15.08
C TYR A 71 -7.19 -29.75 -13.76
N PHE A 72 -6.48 -30.22 -12.72
CA PHE A 72 -6.34 -29.49 -11.45
C PHE A 72 -5.13 -28.55 -11.44
N ALA A 73 -4.25 -28.61 -12.44
CA ALA A 73 -3.15 -27.65 -12.63
C ALA A 73 -3.72 -26.37 -13.23
N ASN A 74 -4.43 -25.59 -12.42
CA ASN A 74 -4.98 -24.31 -12.83
C ASN A 74 -3.82 -23.33 -13.08
N ASN A 75 -3.47 -23.10 -14.35
CA ASN A 75 -2.30 -22.30 -14.76
C ASN A 75 -2.44 -20.81 -14.36
N GLU A 76 -3.67 -20.37 -14.10
CA GLU A 76 -4.00 -18.98 -13.74
C GLU A 76 -4.12 -18.75 -12.22
N GLN A 77 -4.12 -19.83 -11.41
CA GLN A 77 -4.21 -19.77 -9.95
C GLN A 77 -3.10 -20.59 -9.30
N THR A 78 -1.83 -20.23 -9.58
CA THR A 78 -0.72 -20.80 -8.84
C THR A 78 -0.73 -20.20 -7.43
N SER A 79 -1.20 -20.96 -6.45
CA SER A 79 -1.05 -20.60 -5.05
C SER A 79 0.41 -20.24 -4.76
N ASP A 80 0.66 -19.24 -3.91
CA ASP A 80 2.02 -18.81 -3.50
C ASP A 80 2.93 -20.01 -3.16
N PHE A 81 2.33 -21.09 -2.66
CA PHE A 81 3.00 -22.35 -2.35
C PHE A 81 3.59 -23.04 -3.59
N ILE A 82 2.85 -23.11 -4.70
CA ILE A 82 3.35 -23.70 -5.96
C ILE A 82 4.52 -22.88 -6.49
N LEU A 83 4.40 -21.54 -6.47
CA LEU A 83 5.48 -20.64 -6.87
C LEU A 83 6.71 -20.78 -5.97
N LEU A 84 6.50 -20.90 -4.65
CA LEU A 84 7.58 -21.15 -3.69
C LEU A 84 8.26 -22.49 -3.95
N MET A 85 7.49 -23.54 -4.21
CA MET A 85 8.00 -24.87 -4.54
C MET A 85 8.78 -24.86 -5.85
N GLN A 86 8.35 -24.06 -6.83
CA GLN A 86 9.00 -23.93 -8.14
C GLN A 86 10.32 -23.17 -8.08
N LYS A 87 10.54 -22.27 -7.11
CA LYS A 87 11.79 -21.51 -6.99
C LYS A 87 12.92 -22.33 -6.34
N PRO A 88 14.20 -22.06 -6.68
CA PRO A 88 15.33 -22.69 -5.99
C PRO A 88 15.35 -22.28 -4.51
N LEU A 89 15.68 -23.22 -3.63
CA LEU A 89 15.83 -22.94 -2.19
C LEU A 89 17.10 -22.13 -1.97
N GLU A 90 16.97 -20.82 -1.81
CA GLU A 90 18.08 -19.95 -1.49
C GLU A 90 18.30 -19.87 0.03
N LEU A 91 19.23 -20.68 0.55
CA LEU A 91 19.54 -20.78 1.98
C LEU A 91 20.41 -19.62 2.51
N ASN A 92 20.18 -18.39 2.03
CA ASN A 92 20.90 -17.19 2.49
C ASN A 92 20.26 -16.64 3.78
N PRO A 93 21.02 -16.40 4.88
CA PRO A 93 20.50 -15.82 6.11
C PRO A 93 19.71 -14.52 5.93
N LYS A 94 20.11 -13.64 4.99
CA LYS A 94 19.36 -12.40 4.69
C LYS A 94 17.99 -12.71 4.10
N LYS A 95 17.92 -13.63 3.13
CA LYS A 95 16.66 -14.06 2.51
C LYS A 95 15.75 -14.79 3.49
N TRP A 96 16.33 -15.52 4.45
CA TRP A 96 15.57 -16.13 5.55
C TRP A 96 14.91 -15.08 6.46
N LYS A 97 15.65 -14.01 6.80
CA LYS A 97 15.09 -12.87 7.54
C LYS A 97 13.96 -12.20 6.75
N ASP A 98 14.18 -11.89 5.47
CA ASP A 98 13.16 -11.29 4.62
C ASP A 98 11.92 -12.20 4.48
N MET A 99 12.12 -13.52 4.39
CA MET A 99 11.03 -14.50 4.35
C MET A 99 10.26 -14.55 5.67
N TRP A 100 10.95 -14.45 6.81
CA TRP A 100 10.33 -14.36 8.12
C TRP A 100 9.50 -13.08 8.23
N ASP A 101 10.07 -11.94 7.87
CA ASP A 101 9.39 -10.64 7.93
C ASP A 101 8.14 -10.64 7.03
N LYS A 102 8.24 -11.19 5.81
CA LYS A 102 7.07 -11.39 4.92
C LYS A 102 6.01 -12.33 5.50
N ARG A 103 6.42 -13.42 6.17
CA ARG A 103 5.48 -14.32 6.86
C ARG A 103 4.79 -13.61 8.02
N LYS A 104 5.54 -12.83 8.80
CA LYS A 104 5.01 -12.04 9.91
C LYS A 104 4.00 -11.02 9.41
N GLU A 105 4.34 -10.28 8.35
CA GLU A 105 3.42 -9.34 7.71
C GLU A 105 2.15 -10.03 7.19
N LYS A 106 2.29 -11.16 6.48
CA LYS A 106 1.15 -11.94 5.97
C LYS A 106 0.25 -12.42 7.11
N ASN A 107 0.82 -12.87 8.22
CA ASN A 107 0.07 -13.25 9.41
C ASN A 107 -0.62 -12.03 10.04
N GLU A 108 0.06 -10.90 10.19
CA GLU A 108 -0.54 -9.67 10.74
C GLU A 108 -1.70 -9.16 9.88
N ARG A 109 -1.55 -9.16 8.56
CA ARG A 109 -2.60 -8.83 7.59
C ARG A 109 -3.79 -9.78 7.73
N HIS A 110 -3.55 -11.08 7.88
CA HIS A 110 -4.61 -12.07 8.10
C HIS A 110 -5.34 -11.83 9.42
N MET A 111 -4.61 -11.55 10.51
CA MET A 111 -5.18 -11.27 11.84
C MET A 111 -5.95 -9.94 11.89
N GLN A 112 -5.76 -9.07 10.91
CA GLN A 112 -6.49 -7.80 10.77
C GLN A 112 -7.78 -7.92 9.97
N LYS A 113 -8.03 -9.02 9.28
CA LYS A 113 -9.24 -9.18 8.47
C LYS A 113 -10.52 -8.98 9.29
N PHE A 114 -11.51 -8.40 8.64
CA PHE A 114 -12.84 -8.24 9.21
C PHE A 114 -13.46 -9.59 9.56
N MET A 115 -14.03 -9.67 10.75
CA MET A 115 -14.79 -10.81 11.24
C MET A 115 -16.23 -10.37 11.51
N SER A 116 -17.19 -10.87 10.72
CA SER A 116 -18.62 -10.51 10.84
C SER A 116 -19.16 -10.89 12.22
N GLU A 117 -18.86 -12.11 12.67
CA GLU A 117 -19.31 -12.65 13.97
C GLU A 117 -18.94 -11.73 15.14
N ARG A 118 -17.74 -11.12 15.11
CA ARG A 118 -17.31 -10.17 16.14
C ARG A 118 -18.19 -8.91 16.17
N HIS A 119 -18.51 -8.38 15.00
CA HIS A 119 -19.33 -7.17 14.87
C HIS A 119 -20.79 -7.45 15.22
N GLU A 120 -21.28 -8.66 14.97
CA GLU A 120 -22.62 -9.09 15.37
C GLU A 120 -22.75 -9.20 16.91
N ILE A 121 -21.73 -9.72 17.59
CA ILE A 121 -21.76 -9.93 19.05
C ILE A 121 -21.50 -8.63 19.83
N LEU A 122 -20.54 -7.81 19.37
CA LEU A 122 -20.06 -6.62 20.09
C LEU A 122 -20.69 -5.33 19.59
N GLY A 123 -21.23 -5.31 18.36
CA GLY A 123 -21.54 -4.09 17.64
C GLY A 123 -20.29 -3.41 17.02
N PRO A 124 -20.49 -2.44 16.13
CA PRO A 124 -19.40 -1.80 15.38
C PRO A 124 -18.45 -1.00 16.29
N ASP A 125 -18.98 -0.16 17.18
CA ASP A 125 -18.18 0.67 18.09
C ASP A 125 -17.24 -0.17 18.97
N LEU A 126 -17.79 -1.18 19.64
CA LEU A 126 -17.04 -1.99 20.58
C LEU A 126 -16.09 -2.97 19.87
N ALA A 127 -16.48 -3.53 18.72
CA ALA A 127 -15.59 -4.34 17.89
C ALA A 127 -14.37 -3.53 17.43
N THR A 128 -14.59 -2.28 16.99
CA THR A 128 -13.54 -1.34 16.62
C THR A 128 -12.63 -1.02 17.82
N ALA A 129 -13.23 -0.77 18.98
CA ALA A 129 -12.52 -0.49 20.22
C ALA A 129 -11.55 -1.61 20.62
N HIS A 130 -12.03 -2.87 20.62
CA HIS A 130 -11.20 -4.05 20.86
C HIS A 130 -10.09 -4.20 19.81
N PHE A 131 -10.42 -3.96 18.54
CA PHE A 131 -9.46 -4.07 17.43
C PHE A 131 -8.28 -3.09 17.56
N ILE A 132 -8.56 -1.84 17.91
CA ILE A 132 -7.56 -0.77 18.04
C ILE A 132 -6.72 -0.96 19.32
N LEU A 133 -7.37 -1.21 20.45
CA LEU A 133 -6.67 -1.36 21.74
C LEU A 133 -5.70 -2.54 21.73
N HIS A 134 -6.11 -3.69 21.19
CA HIS A 134 -5.25 -4.88 21.07
C HIS A 134 -3.96 -4.61 20.27
N ARG A 135 -3.93 -3.57 19.43
CA ARG A 135 -2.76 -3.22 18.60
C ARG A 135 -1.97 -2.04 19.15
N GLY A 136 -2.28 -1.58 20.36
CA GLY A 136 -1.60 -0.47 21.01
C GLY A 136 -2.13 0.92 20.63
N GLY A 137 -3.26 1.00 19.93
CA GLY A 137 -3.94 2.27 19.68
C GLY A 137 -4.64 2.79 20.94
N SER A 138 -5.17 4.01 20.84
CA SER A 138 -5.98 4.64 21.91
C SER A 138 -7.37 4.99 21.39
N ILE A 139 -8.37 4.90 22.26
CA ILE A 139 -9.75 5.23 21.91
C ILE A 139 -10.35 6.20 22.93
N LYS A 140 -11.39 6.91 22.52
CA LYS A 140 -12.18 7.79 23.38
C LYS A 140 -13.66 7.50 23.16
N PHE A 141 -14.35 7.17 24.25
CA PHE A 141 -15.79 6.98 24.25
C PHE A 141 -16.53 8.31 24.38
N VAL A 142 -17.77 8.35 23.88
CA VAL A 142 -18.69 9.47 24.11
C VAL A 142 -18.86 9.68 25.63
N ASN A 143 -18.73 10.92 26.08
CA ASN A 143 -18.76 11.35 27.49
C ASN A 143 -17.54 10.97 28.35
N ALA A 144 -16.56 10.22 27.82
CA ALA A 144 -15.31 9.98 28.52
C ALA A 144 -14.38 11.19 28.36
N GLN A 145 -13.83 11.69 29.48
CA GLN A 145 -12.85 12.79 29.44
C GLN A 145 -11.46 12.30 29.01
N GLN A 146 -11.11 11.06 29.36
CA GLN A 146 -9.78 10.48 29.14
C GLN A 146 -9.76 9.52 27.96
N TRP A 147 -8.58 9.40 27.35
CA TRP A 147 -8.28 8.40 26.34
C TRP A 147 -8.01 7.06 27.04
N THR A 148 -8.66 6.00 26.55
CA THR A 148 -8.41 4.64 26.99
C THR A 148 -7.28 4.06 26.15
N ARG A 149 -6.29 3.47 26.82
CA ARG A 149 -5.17 2.73 26.21
C ARG A 149 -5.18 1.30 26.72
N SER A 150 -4.54 0.39 25.98
CA SER A 150 -4.25 -0.95 26.49
C SER A 150 -3.29 -0.85 27.65
N ASN A 151 -3.48 -1.70 28.67
CA ASN A 151 -2.50 -1.87 29.72
C ASN A 151 -1.23 -2.54 29.17
N GLU A 152 -0.13 -2.45 29.92
CA GLU A 152 1.18 -3.04 29.59
C GLU A 152 1.10 -4.57 29.39
N ASP A 153 0.16 -5.22 30.08
CA ASP A 153 -0.11 -6.66 29.99
C ASP A 153 -0.97 -7.06 28.77
N GLY A 154 -1.40 -6.10 27.95
CA GLY A 154 -2.31 -6.36 26.81
C GLY A 154 -3.77 -6.56 27.21
N ASP A 155 -4.10 -6.47 28.50
CA ASP A 155 -5.46 -6.58 28.99
C ASP A 155 -6.28 -5.32 28.67
N VAL A 156 -7.33 -5.52 27.88
CA VAL A 156 -8.26 -4.49 27.46
C VAL A 156 -9.49 -4.54 28.38
N LYS A 157 -9.66 -3.51 29.22
CA LYS A 157 -10.85 -3.36 30.09
C LYS A 157 -12.07 -2.90 29.29
N LEU A 158 -12.60 -3.77 28.44
CA LEU A 158 -13.83 -3.54 27.67
C LEU A 158 -14.81 -4.71 27.84
N PRO A 159 -16.13 -4.45 27.80
CA PRO A 159 -17.13 -5.51 27.79
C PRO A 159 -16.92 -6.49 26.63
N SER A 160 -17.20 -7.79 26.87
CA SER A 160 -17.15 -8.83 25.84
C SER A 160 -18.49 -9.05 25.12
N ARG A 161 -19.50 -8.24 25.42
CA ARG A 161 -20.83 -8.26 24.79
C ARG A 161 -21.23 -6.83 24.41
N TYR A 162 -22.11 -6.70 23.44
CA TYR A 162 -22.69 -5.42 23.04
C TYR A 162 -23.25 -4.65 24.25
N ASP A 163 -22.86 -3.39 24.36
CA ASP A 163 -23.43 -2.43 25.30
C ASP A 163 -23.58 -1.07 24.59
N ALA A 164 -24.83 -0.62 24.47
CA ALA A 164 -25.20 0.61 23.78
C ALA A 164 -24.61 1.89 24.41
N LYS A 165 -24.08 1.81 25.65
CA LYS A 165 -23.39 2.92 26.31
C LYS A 165 -22.03 3.22 25.70
N PHE A 166 -21.38 2.21 25.11
CA PHE A 166 -20.03 2.33 24.56
C PHE A 166 -20.07 2.75 23.10
N LYS A 167 -20.20 4.06 22.89
CA LYS A 167 -20.12 4.70 21.56
C LYS A 167 -18.76 5.36 21.39
N LEU A 168 -18.13 5.20 20.23
CA LEU A 168 -16.82 5.80 19.97
C LEU A 168 -16.96 7.26 19.53
N GLU A 169 -16.20 8.14 20.18
CA GLU A 169 -16.07 9.55 19.81
C GLU A 169 -14.74 9.82 19.09
N GLY A 170 -13.66 9.14 19.49
CA GLY A 170 -12.33 9.39 18.95
C GLY A 170 -11.47 8.15 18.87
N ILE A 171 -10.64 8.09 17.83
CA ILE A 171 -9.69 7.01 17.58
C ILE A 171 -8.30 7.60 17.32
N ARG A 172 -7.28 7.03 17.97
CA ARG A 172 -5.86 7.30 17.69
C ARG A 172 -5.17 5.98 17.38
N CYS A 173 -4.69 5.88 16.16
CA CYS A 173 -3.94 4.74 15.63
C CYS A 173 -2.45 5.07 15.49
N ASP A 174 -1.95 5.97 16.35
CA ASP A 174 -0.60 6.52 16.26
C ASP A 174 0.46 5.42 16.45
N ASN A 175 1.49 5.39 15.60
CA ASN A 175 2.60 4.43 15.62
C ASN A 175 2.17 2.95 15.51
N MET A 176 0.97 2.68 14.99
CA MET A 176 0.44 1.32 14.80
C MET A 176 0.76 0.78 13.39
N ARG A 177 0.83 -0.55 13.22
CA ARG A 177 0.79 -1.17 11.88
C ARG A 177 -0.65 -1.50 11.50
N LEU A 178 -1.23 -0.72 10.59
CA LEU A 178 -2.60 -0.90 10.10
C LEU A 178 -2.59 -1.22 8.60
N PHE A 179 -3.15 -2.35 8.24
CA PHE A 179 -3.29 -2.77 6.84
C PHE A 179 -4.68 -2.44 6.30
N TYR A 180 -4.78 -2.38 4.98
CA TYR A 180 -6.01 -2.13 4.24
C TYR A 180 -7.19 -3.02 4.66
N GLU A 181 -6.93 -4.31 4.89
CA GLU A 181 -7.93 -5.29 5.33
C GLU A 181 -8.47 -5.00 6.73
N GLY A 182 -7.65 -4.35 7.58
CA GLY A 182 -7.97 -3.98 8.94
C GLY A 182 -8.92 -2.80 9.06
N LEU A 183 -8.91 -1.89 8.07
CA LEU A 183 -9.76 -0.70 8.05
C LEU A 183 -11.25 -1.03 7.98
N GLU A 184 -11.58 -2.22 7.49
CA GLU A 184 -12.95 -2.70 7.47
C GLU A 184 -13.55 -2.86 8.88
N ASN A 185 -12.72 -3.07 9.90
CA ASN A 185 -13.18 -3.09 11.28
C ASN A 185 -13.50 -1.69 11.82
N ILE A 186 -13.09 -0.61 11.13
CA ILE A 186 -13.35 0.79 11.48
C ILE A 186 -14.49 1.32 10.60
N ARG A 187 -15.45 0.46 10.28
CA ARG A 187 -16.61 0.79 9.48
C ARG A 187 -17.84 0.99 10.39
N TRP A 188 -18.70 1.94 10.02
CA TRP A 188 -19.96 2.26 10.71
C TRP A 188 -19.77 2.85 12.11
N LEU A 189 -19.12 4.01 12.18
CA LEU A 189 -18.94 4.77 13.42
C LEU A 189 -19.74 6.07 13.38
N GLU A 190 -20.99 6.01 13.81
CA GLU A 190 -21.95 7.13 13.73
C GLU A 190 -21.58 8.36 14.57
N HIS A 191 -20.72 8.19 15.56
CA HIS A 191 -20.39 9.21 16.56
C HIS A 191 -18.91 9.63 16.53
N LEU A 192 -18.14 9.13 15.57
CA LEU A 192 -16.72 9.43 15.43
C LEU A 192 -16.53 10.90 15.03
N LYS A 193 -15.80 11.66 15.85
CA LYS A 193 -15.42 13.06 15.58
C LYS A 193 -13.93 13.23 15.31
N PHE A 194 -13.09 12.37 15.89
CA PHE A 194 -11.64 12.47 15.80
C PHE A 194 -11.03 11.14 15.32
N ALA A 195 -10.18 11.19 14.31
CA ALA A 195 -9.36 10.07 13.88
C ALA A 195 -7.93 10.53 13.63
N SER A 196 -6.94 9.82 14.20
CA SER A 196 -5.52 10.03 13.87
C SER A 196 -4.86 8.74 13.43
N PHE A 197 -4.09 8.84 12.36
CA PHE A 197 -3.22 7.81 11.79
C PHE A 197 -1.77 8.32 11.75
N HIS A 198 -1.33 8.96 12.84
CA HIS A 198 0.02 9.53 12.92
C HIS A 198 1.10 8.43 12.85
N ASN A 199 2.07 8.61 11.95
CA ASN A 199 3.23 7.71 11.80
C ASN A 199 2.84 6.24 11.55
N VAL A 200 1.89 6.03 10.63
CA VAL A 200 1.47 4.69 10.17
C VAL A 200 2.05 4.44 8.77
N PRO A 201 3.20 3.76 8.65
CA PRO A 201 3.91 3.62 7.37
C PRO A 201 3.19 2.71 6.36
N THR A 202 2.27 1.87 6.83
CA THR A 202 1.46 0.96 6.00
C THR A 202 0.18 1.61 5.47
N PHE A 203 -0.06 2.89 5.81
CA PHE A 203 -1.25 3.61 5.40
C PHE A 203 -0.99 4.32 4.07
N ASP A 204 -1.55 3.76 3.00
CA ASP A 204 -1.40 4.20 1.62
C ASP A 204 -2.66 4.93 1.10
N ASP A 205 -2.62 5.37 -0.16
CA ASP A 205 -3.75 6.01 -0.84
C ASP A 205 -5.05 5.20 -0.79
N TRP A 206 -4.95 3.88 -0.97
CA TRP A 206 -6.10 2.97 -0.91
C TRP A 206 -6.70 2.88 0.49
N CYS A 207 -5.87 3.03 1.52
CA CYS A 207 -6.32 3.06 2.91
C CYS A 207 -7.18 4.30 3.17
N LEU A 208 -6.75 5.48 2.67
CA LEU A 208 -7.52 6.71 2.81
C LEU A 208 -8.83 6.68 2.01
N ASP A 209 -8.80 6.11 0.80
CA ASP A 209 -10.00 5.91 -0.03
C ASP A 209 -11.01 5.00 0.68
N ARG A 210 -10.57 3.89 1.28
CA ARG A 210 -11.46 3.01 2.04
C ARG A 210 -11.98 3.67 3.31
N PHE A 211 -11.14 4.42 4.02
CA PHE A 211 -11.54 5.13 5.23
C PHE A 211 -12.56 6.24 4.94
N SER A 212 -12.36 7.05 3.90
CA SER A 212 -13.31 8.10 3.52
C SER A 212 -14.63 7.55 2.94
N GLY A 213 -14.64 6.32 2.45
CA GLY A 213 -15.87 5.57 2.12
C GLY A 213 -16.54 4.91 3.32
N SER A 214 -15.93 4.96 4.51
CA SER A 214 -16.54 4.43 5.74
C SER A 214 -17.61 5.41 6.22
N GLN A 215 -18.74 4.88 6.72
CA GLN A 215 -19.86 5.66 7.23
C GLN A 215 -19.49 6.36 8.55
N CYS A 216 -18.72 7.45 8.43
CA CYS A 216 -18.17 8.26 9.50
C CYS A 216 -18.61 9.71 9.31
N ASP A 217 -19.92 9.93 9.19
CA ASP A 217 -20.49 11.22 8.77
C ASP A 217 -20.13 12.38 9.68
N LYS A 218 -19.86 12.14 10.97
CA LYS A 218 -19.59 13.20 11.97
C LYS A 218 -18.10 13.49 12.18
N LEU A 219 -17.22 12.96 11.35
CA LEU A 219 -15.79 13.16 11.50
C LEU A 219 -15.44 14.64 11.31
N GLU A 220 -14.80 15.24 12.31
CA GLU A 220 -14.42 16.66 12.31
C GLU A 220 -12.91 16.84 12.16
N VAL A 221 -12.12 15.95 12.73
CA VAL A 221 -10.65 16.02 12.73
C VAL A 221 -10.08 14.73 12.20
N LEU A 222 -9.23 14.84 11.18
CA LEU A 222 -8.46 13.75 10.61
C LEU A 222 -6.98 14.10 10.58
N ASP A 223 -6.16 13.21 11.10
CA ASP A 223 -4.71 13.32 11.06
C ASP A 223 -4.11 12.15 10.27
N ILE A 224 -3.36 12.48 9.22
CA ILE A 224 -2.70 11.54 8.30
C ILE A 224 -1.20 11.82 8.20
N SER A 225 -0.62 12.51 9.20
CA SER A 225 0.81 12.77 9.25
C SER A 225 1.63 11.47 9.41
N GLY A 226 2.81 11.42 8.81
CA GLY A 226 3.70 10.26 8.78
C GLY A 226 3.18 9.06 8.00
N THR A 227 2.20 9.26 7.10
CA THR A 227 1.66 8.21 6.21
C THR A 227 2.21 8.31 4.79
N ASN A 228 1.99 7.28 3.98
CA ASN A 228 2.41 7.23 2.57
C ASN A 228 1.30 7.73 1.62
N CYS A 229 0.45 8.63 2.11
CA CYS A 229 -0.66 9.22 1.35
C CYS A 229 -0.14 10.28 0.37
N THR A 230 -0.44 10.11 -0.92
CA THR A 230 -0.14 11.05 -2.00
C THR A 230 -1.28 12.05 -2.21
N ALA A 231 -1.03 13.08 -3.06
CA ALA A 231 -2.04 14.05 -3.47
C ALA A 231 -3.31 13.41 -4.06
N ARG A 232 -3.18 12.23 -4.70
CA ARG A 232 -4.33 11.50 -5.26
C ARG A 232 -5.29 11.05 -4.17
N SER A 233 -4.77 10.59 -3.05
CA SER A 233 -5.59 10.13 -1.93
C SER A 233 -6.36 11.28 -1.28
N LEU A 234 -5.79 12.49 -1.19
CA LEU A 234 -6.49 13.65 -0.62
C LEU A 234 -7.78 13.98 -1.35
N SER A 235 -7.81 13.78 -2.66
CA SER A 235 -9.01 14.03 -3.45
C SER A 235 -10.22 13.25 -2.94
N CYS A 236 -10.06 12.06 -2.36
CA CYS A 236 -11.19 11.24 -1.90
C CYS A 236 -11.87 11.76 -0.63
N LEU A 237 -11.26 12.74 0.06
CA LEU A 237 -11.76 13.33 1.31
C LEU A 237 -13.00 14.20 1.11
N TYR A 238 -13.37 14.57 -0.12
CA TYR A 238 -14.62 15.31 -0.40
C TYR A 238 -15.86 14.58 0.16
N ARG A 239 -15.79 13.26 0.34
CA ARG A 239 -16.87 12.43 0.91
C ARG A 239 -17.16 12.76 2.38
N LEU A 240 -16.17 13.29 3.11
CA LEU A 240 -16.26 13.62 4.53
C LEU A 240 -16.73 15.07 4.71
N SER A 241 -18.02 15.31 4.46
CA SER A 241 -18.61 16.65 4.39
C SER A 241 -18.52 17.48 5.69
N ASN A 242 -18.36 16.83 6.84
CA ASN A 242 -18.25 17.48 8.16
C ASN A 242 -16.81 17.68 8.64
N LEU A 243 -15.82 17.36 7.81
CA LEU A 243 -14.41 17.52 8.16
C LEU A 243 -14.05 19.01 8.29
N LYS A 244 -13.47 19.37 9.43
CA LYS A 244 -13.10 20.75 9.80
C LYS A 244 -11.59 20.95 9.84
N LEU A 245 -10.84 19.91 10.24
CA LEU A 245 -9.39 19.98 10.39
C LEU A 245 -8.76 18.74 9.77
N LEU A 246 -7.82 18.96 8.85
CA LEU A 246 -6.97 17.94 8.28
C LEU A 246 -5.51 18.24 8.62
N ILE A 247 -4.84 17.30 9.26
CA ILE A 247 -3.41 17.40 9.60
C ILE A 247 -2.61 16.55 8.62
N VAL A 248 -1.70 17.19 7.90
CA VAL A 248 -0.85 16.59 6.85
C VAL A 248 0.62 16.86 7.15
N ASN A 249 1.54 16.08 6.56
CA ASN A 249 2.99 16.28 6.78
C ASN A 249 3.45 17.67 6.40
N ASP A 250 3.44 17.97 5.10
CA ASP A 250 3.73 19.28 4.55
C ASP A 250 2.77 19.56 3.39
N PRO A 251 1.84 20.52 3.51
CA PRO A 251 0.90 20.84 2.44
C PRO A 251 1.59 21.39 1.18
N LYS A 252 2.86 21.80 1.26
CA LYS A 252 3.63 22.37 0.14
C LYS A 252 4.77 21.48 -0.35
N GLU A 253 4.73 20.19 -0.02
CA GLU A 253 5.77 19.24 -0.42
C GLU A 253 5.93 19.14 -1.94
N THR A 254 4.80 19.08 -2.65
CA THR A 254 4.75 19.07 -4.12
C THR A 254 3.66 19.99 -4.64
N LEU A 255 3.83 20.51 -5.85
CA LEU A 255 2.85 21.40 -6.49
C LEU A 255 1.48 20.73 -6.66
N GLU A 256 1.47 19.42 -6.94
CA GLU A 256 0.23 18.62 -7.01
C GLU A 256 -0.46 18.55 -5.64
N TYR A 257 0.31 18.38 -4.55
CA TYR A 257 -0.23 18.35 -3.20
C TYR A 257 -0.82 19.70 -2.78
N GLU A 258 -0.12 20.80 -3.07
CA GLU A 258 -0.62 22.15 -2.78
C GLU A 258 -1.91 22.45 -3.57
N LEU A 259 -1.96 22.08 -4.86
CA LEU A 259 -3.14 22.26 -5.70
C LEU A 259 -4.32 21.42 -5.18
N THR A 260 -4.10 20.16 -4.84
CA THR A 260 -5.17 19.29 -4.30
C THR A 260 -5.68 19.76 -2.95
N CYS A 261 -4.81 20.32 -2.10
CA CYS A 261 -5.21 20.97 -0.85
C CYS A 261 -6.14 22.17 -1.13
N ALA A 262 -5.76 23.05 -2.06
CA ALA A 262 -6.60 24.19 -2.44
C ALA A 262 -7.96 23.77 -3.02
N MET A 263 -7.99 22.74 -3.88
CA MET A 263 -9.23 22.17 -4.40
C MET A 263 -10.12 21.56 -3.30
N LEU A 264 -9.50 20.94 -2.29
CA LEU A 264 -10.24 20.36 -1.17
C LEU A 264 -10.83 21.44 -0.25
N GLU A 265 -10.11 22.55 -0.03
CA GLU A 265 -10.63 23.72 0.69
C GLU A 265 -11.78 24.40 -0.06
N GLU A 266 -11.74 24.42 -1.40
CA GLU A 266 -12.86 24.89 -2.22
C GLU A 266 -14.08 23.97 -2.12
N ALA A 267 -13.86 22.64 -2.15
CA ALA A 267 -14.94 21.66 -2.03
C ALA A 267 -15.55 21.61 -0.61
N LEU A 268 -14.73 21.83 0.43
CA LEU A 268 -15.12 21.80 1.84
C LEU A 268 -14.76 23.15 2.49
N PRO A 269 -15.64 24.17 2.42
CA PRO A 269 -15.31 25.53 2.86
C PRO A 269 -15.08 25.68 4.38
N LYS A 270 -15.43 24.66 5.17
CA LYS A 270 -15.17 24.62 6.63
C LYS A 270 -13.84 23.94 6.98
N LEU A 271 -13.18 23.32 6.00
CA LEU A 271 -11.95 22.59 6.20
C LEU A 271 -10.78 23.55 6.35
N LYS A 272 -9.90 23.24 7.30
CA LYS A 272 -8.58 23.86 7.45
C LYS A 272 -7.52 22.79 7.35
N ILE A 273 -6.56 22.99 6.47
CA ILE A 273 -5.43 22.09 6.30
C ILE A 273 -4.24 22.66 7.09
N VAL A 274 -3.67 21.86 7.97
CA VAL A 274 -2.59 22.27 8.87
C VAL A 274 -1.38 21.35 8.70
N ASN A 275 -0.20 21.94 8.74
CA ASN A 275 1.06 21.20 8.75
C ASN A 275 1.27 20.52 10.11
N SER A 276 1.63 19.23 10.07
CA SER A 276 1.92 18.36 11.20
C SER A 276 2.94 18.95 12.18
N LEU A 277 3.96 19.65 11.66
CA LEU A 277 5.00 20.29 12.46
C LEU A 277 4.42 21.36 13.41
N SER A 278 3.32 22.01 13.04
CA SER A 278 2.67 23.00 13.89
C SER A 278 1.86 22.37 15.02
N VAL A 279 1.45 21.10 14.89
CA VAL A 279 0.58 20.40 15.85
C VAL A 279 1.39 19.51 16.79
N HIS A 280 2.30 18.70 16.24
CA HIS A 280 3.04 17.71 17.01
C HIS A 280 4.27 18.26 17.73
N ASN A 281 4.81 19.43 17.33
CA ASN A 281 5.91 20.09 18.05
C ASN A 281 5.44 20.96 19.24
N LEU A 282 4.14 21.01 19.53
CA LEU A 282 3.59 21.71 20.71
C LEU A 282 3.52 20.81 21.95
N GLN A 283 4.17 19.65 21.94
CA GLN A 283 4.33 18.74 23.08
C GLN A 283 5.77 18.71 23.58
#